data_AF-A0A377E3P2-F1
#
_entry.id   AF-A0A377E3P2-F1
#
_cell.length_a   1.000
_cell.length_b   1.000
_cell.length_c   1.000
_cell.angle_alpha   90.00
_cell.angle_beta   90.00
_cell.angle_gamma   90.00
#
_symmetry.space_group_name_H-M   'P 1'
#
loop_
_entity.id
_entity.type
_entity.pdbx_description
1 polymer ?
#
loop_
_entity_poly.entity_id
_entity_poly.type
_entity_poly.pdbx_seq_one_letter_code
_entity_poly.pdbx_strand_id
1 'polypeptide(L)'
;MKKHFAQFYAFITEQQSWFEQHLAADFEQSWDDPVWVCGSNGSGWLRGNGKNKLRFDEIGRTKGIEGRHAVAEDYARFMKALLVLVYRRRNRSISPAVAVATLMILKRWYHSLFEVTGQTHPVYLTTGVIQRSMDNLSAASSLGDPNTANYKGRCVSLQKLVNHQSFTLVTLQYVSDGQYTNQTNLTRKARETMALKQQAKLSDTTTDGEDALITIRGFLNIVALIQRVESDAEKIALNCLLLLVITGFRSIEAFNLRQDALFKRQIDDPALCKRFQDKGLPDYFLGIRYVGVKGAGERTHWVEPLAVPLVESIFSTVKMLTAPIRSHLTYLRAKSFADYLPQAISNMPGEQVELDDVVKYITQTTSSFRGRAGQRDKTSKALSKRGVLPAQEIPGPKKQQSYLLFQD
;
A
#
# COMPACT_ATOMS: atom_id res chain seq x y z
N MET A 1 29.84 25.66 -10.62
CA MET A 1 28.54 26.08 -11.20
C MET A 1 28.04 25.14 -12.30
N LYS A 2 28.73 24.95 -13.44
CA LYS A 2 28.28 24.06 -14.53
C LYS A 2 27.88 22.63 -14.10
N LYS A 3 28.63 22.02 -13.17
CA LYS A 3 28.33 20.69 -12.60
C LYS A 3 26.95 20.60 -11.95
N HIS A 4 26.54 21.61 -11.20
CA HIS A 4 25.27 21.64 -10.47
C HIS A 4 24.07 21.71 -11.41
N PHE A 5 24.17 22.52 -12.48
CA PHE A 5 23.16 22.56 -13.53
C PHE A 5 23.08 21.24 -14.30
N ALA A 6 24.22 20.61 -14.62
CA ALA A 6 24.22 19.28 -15.25
C ALA A 6 23.56 18.22 -14.36
N GLN A 7 23.84 18.21 -13.05
CA GLN A 7 23.20 17.32 -12.09
C GLN A 7 21.69 17.60 -11.97
N PHE A 8 21.29 18.87 -11.99
CA PHE A 8 19.89 19.27 -12.01
C PHE A 8 19.17 18.70 -13.23
N TYR A 9 19.69 18.93 -14.44
CA TYR A 9 19.06 18.42 -15.65
C TYR A 9 19.06 16.90 -15.70
N ALA A 10 20.14 16.23 -15.26
CA ALA A 10 20.16 14.78 -15.13
C ALA A 10 19.05 14.26 -14.19
N PHE A 11 18.83 14.93 -13.05
CA PHE A 11 17.73 14.62 -12.14
C PHE A 11 16.37 14.81 -12.81
N ILE A 12 16.15 15.92 -13.53
CA ILE A 12 14.89 16.16 -14.25
C ILE A 12 14.66 15.07 -15.29
N THR A 13 15.65 14.76 -16.12
CA THR A 13 15.56 13.72 -17.15
C THR A 13 15.26 12.35 -16.53
N GLU A 14 15.91 11.97 -15.43
CA GLU A 14 15.64 10.71 -14.75
C GLU A 14 14.18 10.62 -14.28
N GLN A 15 13.65 11.67 -13.62
CA GLN A 15 12.27 11.64 -13.13
C GLN A 15 11.25 11.68 -14.27
N GLN A 16 11.52 12.45 -15.33
CA GLN A 16 10.67 12.52 -16.51
C GLN A 16 10.63 11.17 -17.23
N SER A 17 11.77 10.58 -17.57
CA SER A 17 11.82 9.25 -18.21
C SER A 17 11.12 8.19 -17.37
N TRP A 18 11.27 8.24 -16.04
CA TRP A 18 10.56 7.31 -15.16
C TRP A 18 9.04 7.52 -15.19
N PHE A 19 8.57 8.77 -15.18
CA PHE A 19 7.16 9.11 -15.32
C PHE A 19 6.58 8.59 -16.64
N GLU A 20 7.25 8.84 -17.76
CA GLU A 20 6.78 8.38 -19.08
C GLU A 20 6.70 6.85 -19.15
N GLN A 21 7.67 6.15 -18.57
CA GLN A 21 7.70 4.69 -18.58
C GLN A 21 6.67 4.03 -17.66
N HIS A 22 6.30 4.66 -16.54
CA HIS A 22 5.56 3.98 -15.46
C HIS A 22 4.22 4.60 -15.10
N LEU A 23 4.00 5.88 -15.44
CA LEU A 23 2.83 6.64 -15.00
C LEU A 23 2.02 7.22 -16.16
N ALA A 24 2.62 7.47 -17.32
CA ALA A 24 1.92 8.13 -18.42
C ALA A 24 0.79 7.26 -19.03
N ALA A 25 0.92 5.94 -19.00
CA ALA A 25 -0.03 5.04 -19.66
C ALA A 25 -1.47 5.09 -19.09
N ASP A 26 -1.62 5.34 -17.78
CA ASP A 26 -2.91 5.39 -17.09
C ASP A 26 -3.26 6.80 -16.55
N PHE A 27 -2.49 7.80 -16.97
CA PHE A 27 -2.62 9.18 -16.53
C PHE A 27 -2.99 10.10 -17.69
N GLU A 28 -4.04 10.89 -17.50
CA GLU A 28 -4.68 11.68 -18.56
C GLU A 28 -3.86 12.92 -18.95
N GLN A 29 -3.00 13.42 -18.07
CA GLN A 29 -2.16 14.57 -18.35
C GLN A 29 -0.73 14.16 -18.71
N SER A 30 -0.09 14.96 -19.58
CA SER A 30 1.30 14.77 -19.99
C SER A 30 2.29 15.34 -18.98
N TRP A 31 3.57 14.98 -19.10
CA TRP A 31 4.62 15.62 -18.31
C TRP A 31 4.68 17.12 -18.53
N ASP A 32 4.44 17.61 -19.75
CA ASP A 32 4.60 19.03 -20.10
C ASP A 32 3.38 19.87 -19.72
N ASP A 33 2.23 19.25 -19.45
CA ASP A 33 1.00 19.97 -19.08
C ASP A 33 1.21 20.89 -17.88
N PRO A 34 0.74 22.15 -17.92
CA PRO A 34 0.92 23.10 -16.82
C PRO A 34 0.11 22.72 -15.57
N VAL A 35 -0.89 21.84 -15.73
CA VAL A 35 -1.82 21.44 -14.68
C VAL A 35 -2.05 19.93 -14.69
N TRP A 36 -1.89 19.28 -13.54
CA TRP A 36 -2.30 17.90 -13.31
C TRP A 36 -3.54 17.83 -12.43
N VAL A 37 -4.50 16.96 -12.76
CA VAL A 37 -5.75 16.82 -12.01
C VAL A 37 -5.61 15.68 -10.99
N CYS A 38 -6.04 15.90 -9.75
CA CYS A 38 -5.96 14.88 -8.70
C CYS A 38 -7.26 14.79 -7.88
N GLY A 39 -7.45 13.64 -7.24
CA GLY A 39 -8.66 13.34 -6.48
C GLY A 39 -9.69 12.58 -7.31
N SER A 40 -10.98 12.87 -7.12
CA SER A 40 -12.09 12.12 -7.73
C SER A 40 -12.11 12.25 -9.25
N ASN A 41 -11.62 13.39 -9.74
CA ASN A 41 -11.49 13.69 -11.16
C ASN A 41 -10.05 13.46 -11.66
N GLY A 42 -9.16 12.92 -10.81
CA GLY A 42 -7.81 12.56 -11.22
C GLY A 42 -7.77 11.18 -11.84
N SER A 43 -6.71 10.92 -12.60
CA SER A 43 -6.42 9.65 -13.27
C SER A 43 -5.14 9.02 -12.72
N GLY A 44 -4.92 7.74 -13.03
CA GLY A 44 -3.77 6.94 -12.64
C GLY A 44 -3.32 7.13 -11.19
N TRP A 45 -2.05 7.44 -11.02
CA TRP A 45 -1.37 7.60 -9.73
C TRP A 45 -1.81 8.79 -8.87
N LEU A 46 -2.62 9.72 -9.41
CA LEU A 46 -3.17 10.88 -8.70
C LEU A 46 -4.67 10.74 -8.36
N ARG A 47 -5.26 9.58 -8.65
CA ARG A 47 -6.66 9.28 -8.29
C ARG A 47 -6.82 9.12 -6.77
N GLY A 48 -7.89 9.70 -6.22
CA GLY A 48 -8.19 9.58 -4.79
C GLY A 48 -9.38 10.39 -4.34
N ASN A 49 -9.43 10.74 -3.05
CA ASN A 49 -10.52 11.56 -2.49
C ASN A 49 -10.26 13.06 -2.65
N GLY A 50 -11.34 13.84 -2.75
CA GLY A 50 -11.32 15.30 -2.92
C GLY A 50 -11.26 15.74 -4.39
N LYS A 51 -11.34 17.05 -4.67
CA LYS A 51 -11.24 17.62 -6.03
C LYS A 51 -10.18 18.70 -6.04
N ASN A 52 -9.01 18.42 -6.64
CA ASN A 52 -7.88 19.35 -6.61
C ASN A 52 -7.13 19.39 -7.96
N LYS A 53 -6.44 20.50 -8.21
CA LYS A 53 -5.57 20.69 -9.37
C LYS A 53 -4.17 21.09 -8.90
N LEU A 54 -3.16 20.47 -9.49
CA LEU A 54 -1.75 20.75 -9.28
C LEU A 54 -1.26 21.60 -10.45
N ARG A 55 -1.32 22.91 -10.29
CA ARG A 55 -0.85 23.87 -11.30
C ARG A 55 0.62 24.21 -11.05
N PHE A 56 1.49 24.09 -12.04
CA PHE A 56 2.96 24.22 -11.88
C PHE A 56 3.53 25.52 -12.45
N ASP A 57 2.83 26.16 -13.38
CA ASP A 57 3.24 27.36 -14.11
C ASP A 57 2.96 28.67 -13.35
N GLU A 58 2.11 28.66 -12.34
CA GLU A 58 1.77 29.85 -11.55
C GLU A 58 1.64 29.56 -10.04
N ILE A 59 1.89 30.57 -9.22
CA ILE A 59 1.51 30.63 -7.81
C ILE A 59 0.29 31.54 -7.70
N GLY A 60 -0.85 30.96 -7.30
CA GLY A 60 -2.04 31.75 -6.95
C GLY A 60 -1.93 32.36 -5.54
N ARG A 61 -2.86 33.25 -5.22
CA ARG A 61 -2.95 33.85 -3.88
C ARG A 61 -3.05 32.75 -2.82
N THR A 62 -2.12 32.74 -1.87
CA THR A 62 -2.12 31.81 -0.74
C THR A 62 -1.64 32.51 0.53
N LYS A 63 -1.83 31.88 1.68
CA LYS A 63 -1.50 32.46 2.98
C LYS A 63 -0.03 32.90 3.04
N GLY A 64 0.26 34.18 3.19
CA GLY A 64 1.64 34.71 3.19
C GLY A 64 2.32 34.84 1.82
N ILE A 65 1.56 34.72 0.72
CA ILE A 65 2.00 35.10 -0.64
C ILE A 65 0.88 35.90 -1.29
N GLU A 66 1.16 37.16 -1.58
CA GLU A 66 0.21 38.06 -2.21
C GLU A 66 0.27 37.97 -3.74
N GLY A 67 -0.86 38.22 -4.39
CA GLY A 67 -0.93 38.26 -5.86
C GLY A 67 -0.83 36.89 -6.55
N ARG A 68 -0.61 36.95 -7.87
CA ARG A 68 -0.28 35.80 -8.70
C ARG A 68 1.13 35.96 -9.26
N HIS A 69 1.92 34.90 -9.24
CA HIS A 69 3.31 34.90 -9.72
C HIS A 69 3.51 33.81 -10.77
N ALA A 70 4.11 34.16 -11.90
CA ALA A 70 4.54 33.17 -12.88
C ALA A 70 5.75 32.38 -12.34
N VAL A 71 5.77 31.08 -12.60
CA VAL A 71 6.86 30.19 -12.22
C VAL A 71 7.74 29.90 -13.43
N ALA A 72 9.05 30.10 -13.28
CA ALA A 72 10.02 29.79 -14.32
C ALA A 72 9.99 28.30 -14.68
N GLU A 73 10.21 28.01 -15.97
CA GLU A 73 10.07 26.66 -16.55
C GLU A 73 10.91 25.61 -15.83
N ASP A 74 12.18 25.89 -15.57
CA ASP A 74 13.07 24.96 -14.83
C ASP A 74 12.55 24.66 -13.42
N TYR A 75 11.95 25.65 -12.76
CA TYR A 75 11.37 25.44 -11.44
C TYR A 75 10.06 24.65 -11.51
N ALA A 76 9.24 24.85 -12.54
CA ALA A 76 8.05 24.04 -12.78
C ALA A 76 8.42 22.56 -13.02
N ARG A 77 9.45 22.29 -13.83
CA ARG A 77 10.01 20.94 -14.02
C ARG A 77 10.53 20.34 -12.71
N PHE A 78 11.21 21.13 -11.90
CA PHE A 78 11.66 20.71 -10.56
C PHE A 78 10.50 20.30 -9.66
N MET A 79 9.40 21.06 -9.64
CA MET A 79 8.22 20.72 -8.84
C MET A 79 7.61 19.39 -9.26
N LYS A 80 7.48 19.14 -10.58
CA LYS A 80 7.00 17.88 -11.13
C LYS A 80 7.91 16.70 -10.76
N ALA A 81 9.23 16.87 -10.98
CA ALA A 81 10.23 15.85 -10.67
C ALA A 81 10.26 15.47 -9.19
N LEU A 82 10.18 16.45 -8.29
CA LEU A 82 10.17 16.16 -6.85
C LEU A 82 8.87 15.47 -6.41
N LEU A 83 7.73 15.80 -7.03
CA LEU A 83 6.46 15.12 -6.74
C LEU A 83 6.51 13.64 -7.16
N VAL A 84 7.05 13.34 -8.34
CA VAL A 84 7.27 11.96 -8.81
C VAL A 84 8.25 11.22 -7.88
N LEU A 85 9.34 11.86 -7.45
CA LEU A 85 10.28 11.26 -6.51
C LEU A 85 9.64 10.93 -5.15
N VAL A 86 8.77 11.81 -4.63
CA VAL A 86 8.02 11.58 -3.39
C VAL A 86 7.09 10.36 -3.54
N TYR A 87 6.40 10.24 -4.67
CA TYR A 87 5.57 9.07 -4.98
C TYR A 87 6.40 7.78 -5.01
N ARG A 88 7.54 7.78 -5.72
CA ARG A 88 8.46 6.63 -5.81
C ARG A 88 8.94 6.16 -4.43
N ARG A 89 9.35 7.10 -3.56
CA ARG A 89 9.86 6.81 -2.21
C ARG A 89 8.79 6.31 -1.23
N ARG A 90 7.52 6.65 -1.44
CA ARG A 90 6.39 6.24 -0.57
C ARG A 90 5.72 4.97 -1.06
N ASN A 91 6.51 3.98 -1.47
CA ASN A 91 6.01 2.70 -2.00
C ASN A 91 4.98 2.89 -3.11
N ARG A 92 5.21 3.86 -4.01
CA ARG A 92 4.32 4.15 -5.15
C ARG A 92 2.90 4.51 -4.70
N SER A 93 2.80 5.32 -3.65
CA SER A 93 1.51 5.82 -3.14
C SER A 93 1.63 7.28 -2.70
N ILE A 94 0.69 8.10 -3.15
CA ILE A 94 0.52 9.48 -2.70
C ILE A 94 -0.97 9.82 -2.66
N SER A 95 -1.44 10.44 -1.57
CA SER A 95 -2.80 10.97 -1.55
C SER A 95 -2.86 12.34 -2.21
N PRO A 96 -3.99 12.74 -2.83
CA PRO A 96 -4.16 14.08 -3.40
C PRO A 96 -3.81 15.21 -2.42
N ALA A 97 -4.19 15.07 -1.14
CA ALA A 97 -3.85 16.04 -0.11
C ALA A 97 -2.34 16.14 0.15
N VAL A 98 -1.61 15.01 0.11
CA VAL A 98 -0.14 15.01 0.23
C VAL A 98 0.50 15.66 -0.99
N ALA A 99 -0.02 15.42 -2.19
CA ALA A 99 0.48 16.03 -3.43
C ALA A 99 0.31 17.55 -3.42
N VAL A 100 -0.88 18.04 -3.07
CA VAL A 100 -1.17 19.48 -2.92
C VAL A 100 -0.26 20.12 -1.88
N ALA A 101 -0.15 19.53 -0.69
CA ALA A 101 0.71 20.07 0.37
C ALA A 101 2.20 20.11 -0.04
N THR A 102 2.66 19.11 -0.79
CA THR A 102 4.04 19.07 -1.32
C THR A 102 4.26 20.21 -2.31
N LEU A 103 3.35 20.36 -3.29
CA LEU A 103 3.44 21.44 -4.28
C LEU A 103 3.40 22.83 -3.62
N MET A 104 2.55 23.03 -2.61
CA MET A 104 2.47 24.30 -1.89
C MET A 104 3.78 24.67 -1.20
N ILE A 105 4.52 23.70 -0.64
CA ILE A 105 5.84 23.96 -0.05
C ILE A 105 6.82 24.43 -1.13
N LEU A 106 6.85 23.75 -2.27
CA LEU A 106 7.80 24.06 -3.34
C LEU A 106 7.53 25.42 -3.98
N LYS A 107 6.25 25.82 -4.10
CA LYS A 107 5.87 27.16 -4.51
C LYS A 107 6.33 28.23 -3.52
N ARG A 108 6.23 27.96 -2.22
CA ARG A 108 6.75 28.89 -1.20
C ARG A 108 8.27 28.99 -1.27
N TRP A 109 8.98 27.89 -1.58
CA TRP A 109 10.42 27.94 -1.81
C TRP A 109 10.76 28.79 -3.03
N TYR A 110 10.00 28.70 -4.13
CA TYR A 110 10.19 29.53 -5.32
C TYR A 110 10.00 31.02 -4.99
N HIS A 111 8.90 31.35 -4.33
CA HIS A 111 8.61 32.73 -3.95
C HIS A 111 9.75 33.32 -3.10
N SER A 112 10.19 32.59 -2.06
CA SER A 112 11.30 33.04 -1.23
C SER A 112 12.65 33.02 -1.93
N LEU A 113 12.85 32.15 -2.92
CA LEU A 113 14.07 32.14 -3.74
C LEU A 113 14.18 33.45 -4.51
N PHE A 114 13.10 33.84 -5.18
CA PHE A 114 13.04 35.10 -5.91
C PHE A 114 13.16 36.31 -4.97
N GLU A 115 12.43 36.31 -3.86
CA GLU A 115 12.46 37.40 -2.86
C GLU A 115 13.85 37.62 -2.26
N VAL A 116 14.57 36.54 -1.92
CA VAL A 116 15.86 36.63 -1.20
C VAL A 116 17.03 36.82 -2.16
N THR A 117 16.97 36.25 -3.37
CA THR A 117 18.14 36.16 -4.26
C THR A 117 17.94 36.78 -5.65
N GLY A 118 16.71 37.11 -6.03
CA GLY A 118 16.36 37.51 -7.40
C GLY A 118 16.46 36.37 -8.43
N GLN A 119 16.86 35.16 -8.01
CA GLN A 119 17.00 33.99 -8.89
C GLN A 119 15.70 33.19 -8.96
N THR A 120 15.57 32.40 -10.01
CA THR A 120 14.40 31.53 -10.24
C THR A 120 14.77 30.05 -10.38
N HIS A 121 16.06 29.72 -10.53
CA HIS A 121 16.51 28.35 -10.79
C HIS A 121 16.75 27.56 -9.47
N PRO A 122 16.27 26.30 -9.35
CA PRO A 122 16.38 25.50 -8.11
C PRO A 122 17.80 25.28 -7.57
N VAL A 123 18.82 25.34 -8.42
CA VAL A 123 20.24 25.23 -8.02
C VAL A 123 20.64 26.27 -6.97
N TYR A 124 19.97 27.43 -6.97
CA TYR A 124 20.22 28.54 -6.04
C TYR A 124 19.45 28.41 -4.71
N LEU A 125 18.72 27.32 -4.48
CA LEU A 125 18.11 27.06 -3.17
C LEU A 125 19.19 26.98 -2.09
N THR A 126 18.97 27.70 -0.99
CA THR A 126 19.83 27.71 0.20
C THR A 126 18.98 27.47 1.45
N THR A 127 19.64 27.15 2.58
CA THR A 127 18.96 27.07 3.88
C THR A 127 18.23 28.37 4.21
N GLY A 128 18.81 29.53 3.87
CA GLY A 128 18.19 30.84 4.11
C GLY A 128 16.89 31.05 3.32
N VAL A 129 16.86 30.62 2.06
CA VAL A 129 15.64 30.64 1.23
C VAL A 129 14.53 29.78 1.85
N ILE A 130 14.89 28.58 2.32
CA ILE A 130 13.93 27.67 2.95
C ILE A 130 13.43 28.25 4.29
N GLN A 131 14.33 28.81 5.10
CA GLN A 131 13.98 29.44 6.37
C GLN A 131 13.00 30.59 6.13
N ARG A 132 13.33 31.53 5.24
CA ARG A 132 12.45 32.66 4.87
C ARG A 132 11.07 32.20 4.43
N SER A 133 11.02 31.12 3.65
CA SER A 133 9.78 30.50 3.19
C SER A 133 8.87 30.04 4.33
N MET A 134 9.46 29.41 5.35
CA MET A 134 8.73 28.91 6.51
C MET A 134 8.40 30.02 7.50
N ASP A 135 9.23 31.06 7.59
CA ASP A 135 8.98 32.25 8.42
C ASP A 135 7.80 33.05 7.87
N ASN A 136 7.76 33.29 6.55
CA ASN A 136 6.63 33.96 5.89
C ASN A 136 5.31 33.19 6.10
N LEU A 137 5.35 31.85 6.04
CA LEU A 137 4.19 31.01 6.36
C LEU A 137 3.79 31.16 7.84
N SER A 138 4.76 31.19 8.75
CA SER A 138 4.51 31.30 10.19
C SER A 138 3.92 32.66 10.55
N ALA A 139 4.48 33.76 10.01
CA ALA A 139 4.01 35.13 10.23
C ALA A 139 2.59 35.35 9.70
N ALA A 140 2.26 34.74 8.56
CA ALA A 140 0.91 34.80 8.00
C ALA A 140 -0.10 33.89 8.71
N SER A 141 0.34 33.07 9.67
CA SER A 141 -0.49 32.08 10.37
C SER A 141 -0.85 32.49 11.78
N SER A 142 -2.04 32.10 12.21
CA SER A 142 -2.46 32.21 13.61
C SER A 142 -1.44 31.50 14.51
N LEU A 143 -1.19 32.09 15.68
CA LEU A 143 -0.28 31.52 16.67
C LEU A 143 -0.72 30.08 17.01
N GLY A 144 0.21 29.13 16.89
CA GLY A 144 -0.08 27.71 17.16
C GLY A 144 -0.82 26.97 16.05
N ASP A 145 -0.90 27.49 14.81
CA ASP A 145 -1.56 26.79 13.68
C ASP A 145 -0.93 25.40 13.46
N PRO A 146 -1.70 24.31 13.68
CA PRO A 146 -1.23 22.94 13.55
C PRO A 146 -0.69 22.58 12.16
N ASN A 147 -1.15 23.29 11.13
CA ASN A 147 -0.69 23.07 9.76
C ASN A 147 0.72 23.58 9.56
N THR A 148 1.13 24.66 10.22
CA THR A 148 2.48 25.24 10.12
C THR A 148 3.55 24.23 10.52
N ALA A 149 3.35 23.53 11.66
CA ALA A 149 4.26 22.48 12.10
C ALA A 149 4.36 21.32 11.08
N ASN A 150 3.22 20.91 10.49
CA ASN A 150 3.19 19.89 9.44
C ASN A 150 3.93 20.33 8.17
N TYR A 151 3.78 21.58 7.76
CA TYR A 151 4.49 22.16 6.62
C TYR A 151 6.00 22.18 6.87
N LYS A 152 6.44 22.66 8.04
CA LYS A 152 7.85 22.69 8.44
C LYS A 152 8.46 21.28 8.52
N GLY A 153 7.74 20.29 9.08
CA GLY A 153 8.19 18.89 9.11
C GLY A 153 8.32 18.25 7.73
N ARG A 154 7.38 18.53 6.82
CA ARG A 154 7.48 18.11 5.40
C ARG A 154 8.65 18.76 4.69
N CYS A 155 8.92 20.04 4.99
CA CYS A 155 10.06 20.78 4.46
C CYS A 155 11.38 20.06 4.79
N VAL A 156 11.56 19.59 6.03
CA VAL A 156 12.71 18.79 6.46
C VAL A 156 12.85 17.49 5.66
N SER A 157 11.73 16.86 5.29
CA SER A 157 11.75 15.64 4.46
C SER A 157 12.12 15.94 3.00
N LEU A 158 11.59 17.02 2.43
CA LEU A 158 11.85 17.42 1.05
C LEU A 158 13.30 17.87 0.84
N GLN A 159 13.89 18.64 1.76
CA GLN A 159 15.29 19.04 1.65
C GLN A 159 16.24 17.83 1.63
N LYS A 160 15.92 16.73 2.34
CA LYS A 160 16.74 15.51 2.33
C LYS A 160 16.73 14.86 0.95
N LEU A 161 15.59 14.89 0.26
CA LEU A 161 15.48 14.43 -1.12
C LEU A 161 16.31 15.31 -2.06
N VAL A 162 16.23 16.63 -1.91
CA VAL A 162 17.02 17.57 -2.72
C VAL A 162 18.53 17.39 -2.48
N ASN A 163 18.96 17.31 -1.22
CA ASN A 163 20.36 17.09 -0.87
C ASN A 163 20.92 15.78 -1.44
N HIS A 164 20.10 14.72 -1.47
CA HIS A 164 20.51 13.45 -2.08
C HIS A 164 20.82 13.59 -3.58
N GLN A 165 20.15 14.52 -4.29
CA GLN A 165 20.44 14.78 -5.70
C GLN A 165 21.66 15.68 -5.91
N SER A 166 22.12 16.36 -4.87
CA SER A 166 23.35 17.17 -4.86
C SER A 166 23.45 18.25 -5.95
N PHE A 167 22.32 18.71 -6.51
CA PHE A 167 22.32 19.74 -7.56
C PHE A 167 22.33 21.18 -7.00
N THR A 168 22.04 21.41 -5.72
CA THR A 168 22.10 22.74 -5.11
C THR A 168 23.56 23.17 -4.90
N LEU A 169 23.82 24.48 -4.92
CA LEU A 169 25.16 25.03 -4.66
C LEU A 169 25.65 24.75 -3.23
N VAL A 170 24.71 24.62 -2.29
CA VAL A 170 24.96 24.33 -0.88
C VAL A 170 24.05 23.21 -0.40
N THR A 171 24.50 22.45 0.59
CA THR A 171 23.64 21.48 1.27
C THR A 171 22.61 22.23 2.11
N LEU A 172 21.34 21.88 1.93
CA LEU A 172 20.23 22.46 2.69
C LEU A 172 20.22 21.86 4.11
N GLN A 173 20.16 22.71 5.12
CA GLN A 173 20.24 22.33 6.53
C GLN A 173 19.13 23.00 7.36
N TYR A 174 17.93 23.11 6.80
CA TYR A 174 16.78 23.66 7.51
C TYR A 174 16.42 22.78 8.70
N VAL A 175 16.27 23.39 9.87
CA VAL A 175 15.81 22.72 11.09
C VAL A 175 14.44 23.27 11.42
N SER A 176 13.46 22.37 11.63
CA SER A 176 12.15 22.82 12.08
C SER A 176 12.21 23.20 13.55
N ASP A 177 11.90 24.47 13.82
CA ASP A 177 11.64 25.08 15.12
C ASP A 177 10.25 24.75 15.68
N GLY A 178 9.39 24.14 14.86
CA GLY A 178 8.03 23.78 15.26
C GLY A 178 8.04 22.58 16.20
N GLN A 179 7.72 22.79 17.48
CA GLN A 179 7.27 21.68 18.32
C GLN A 179 6.00 21.10 17.68
N TYR A 180 5.96 19.78 17.47
CA TYR A 180 4.77 19.07 17.01
C TYR A 180 3.72 19.08 18.13
N THR A 181 3.09 20.23 18.37
CA THR A 181 2.09 20.47 19.45
C THR A 181 0.66 20.21 18.99
N ASN A 182 0.50 19.72 17.76
CA ASN A 182 -0.80 19.52 17.13
C ASN A 182 -1.60 18.42 17.84
N GLN A 183 -2.23 18.74 18.98
CA GLN A 183 -3.04 17.80 19.72
C GLN A 183 -4.09 17.21 18.77
N THR A 184 -4.82 18.04 18.03
CA THR A 184 -5.92 17.65 17.12
C THR A 184 -5.53 16.62 16.04
N ASN A 185 -4.33 16.67 15.44
CA ASN A 185 -3.89 15.68 14.44
C ASN A 185 -2.86 14.67 14.95
N LEU A 186 -2.41 14.78 16.20
CA LEU A 186 -1.68 13.68 16.82
C LEU A 186 -2.66 12.52 16.99
N THR A 187 -2.32 11.38 16.39
CA THR A 187 -3.05 10.14 16.67
C THR A 187 -3.02 9.88 18.18
N ARG A 188 -4.11 9.32 18.72
CA ARG A 188 -4.20 8.98 20.16
C ARG A 188 -2.92 8.31 20.67
N LYS A 189 -2.43 7.33 19.91
CA LYS A 189 -1.17 6.62 20.15
C LYS A 189 0.08 7.51 20.16
N ALA A 190 0.16 8.52 19.30
CA ALA A 190 1.29 9.44 19.31
C ALA A 190 1.30 10.31 20.57
N ARG A 191 0.12 10.72 21.07
CA ARG A 191 -0.01 11.44 22.35
C ARG A 191 0.37 10.54 23.52
N GLU A 192 -0.19 9.33 23.57
CA GLU A 192 0.13 8.30 24.58
C GLU A 192 1.64 8.01 24.60
N THR A 193 2.27 7.83 23.43
CA THR A 193 3.72 7.59 23.32
C THR A 193 4.55 8.76 23.80
N MET A 194 4.14 10.01 23.52
CA MET A 194 4.84 11.19 24.02
C MET A 194 4.74 11.29 25.55
N ALA A 195 3.57 11.02 26.12
CA ALA A 195 3.38 10.98 27.57
C ALA A 195 4.22 9.87 28.22
N LEU A 196 4.23 8.67 27.62
CA LEU A 196 5.06 7.54 28.07
C LEU A 196 6.56 7.88 28.02
N LYS A 197 7.03 8.61 26.99
CA LYS A 197 8.43 9.06 26.90
C LYS A 197 8.83 10.08 27.96
N GLN A 198 7.88 10.79 28.55
CA GLN A 198 8.12 11.74 29.64
C GLN A 198 8.16 11.06 31.01
N GLN A 199 7.68 9.82 31.11
CA GLN A 199 7.74 9.04 32.35
C GLN A 199 9.15 8.49 32.57
N ALA A 200 9.69 8.67 33.77
CA ALA A 200 11.03 8.18 34.13
C ALA A 200 11.10 6.64 34.23
N LYS A 201 9.96 5.98 34.44
CA LYS A 201 9.80 4.52 34.43
C LYS A 201 8.47 4.17 33.76
N LEU A 202 8.51 3.16 32.90
CA LEU A 202 7.31 2.55 32.33
C LEU A 202 6.76 1.53 33.35
N SER A 203 5.46 1.59 33.61
CA SER A 203 4.77 0.61 34.46
C SER A 203 4.36 -0.59 33.60
N ASP A 204 4.82 -1.78 33.96
CA ASP A 204 4.40 -3.05 33.33
C ASP A 204 2.94 -3.43 33.66
N THR A 205 2.30 -2.71 34.58
CA THR A 205 0.94 -2.98 35.08
C THR A 205 -0.15 -2.16 34.38
N THR A 206 0.20 -1.18 33.55
CA THR A 206 -0.78 -0.35 32.82
C THR A 206 -0.84 -0.78 31.37
N THR A 207 -1.81 -1.64 31.05
CA THR A 207 -2.11 -2.04 29.68
C THR A 207 -3.30 -1.23 29.18
N ASP A 208 -3.07 -0.20 28.37
CA ASP A 208 -4.18 0.50 27.71
C ASP A 208 -4.91 -0.46 26.75
N GLY A 209 -6.20 -0.69 26.99
CA GLY A 209 -7.05 -1.52 26.15
C GLY A 209 -7.16 -2.99 26.55
N GLU A 210 -7.13 -3.31 27.85
CA GLU A 210 -7.46 -4.66 28.35
C GLU A 210 -8.80 -5.18 27.83
N ASP A 211 -9.80 -4.30 27.67
CA ASP A 211 -11.09 -4.62 27.06
C ASP A 211 -10.98 -5.18 25.62
N ALA A 212 -9.88 -4.88 24.93
CA ALA A 212 -9.62 -5.34 23.57
C ALA A 212 -8.81 -6.65 23.52
N LEU A 213 -8.35 -7.17 24.67
CA LEU A 213 -7.61 -8.42 24.75
C LEU A 213 -8.56 -9.62 24.68
N ILE A 214 -8.09 -10.70 24.06
CA ILE A 214 -8.86 -11.94 23.96
C ILE A 214 -8.76 -12.68 25.30
N THR A 215 -9.90 -12.97 25.90
CA THR A 215 -9.97 -13.83 27.09
C THR A 215 -9.70 -15.29 26.73
N ILE A 216 -9.29 -16.11 27.72
CA ILE A 216 -9.14 -17.56 27.54
C ILE A 216 -10.43 -18.19 26.98
N ARG A 217 -11.60 -17.73 27.44
CA ARG A 217 -12.89 -18.19 26.91
C ARG A 217 -13.08 -17.82 25.44
N GLY A 218 -12.68 -16.59 25.06
CA GLY A 218 -12.68 -16.16 23.66
C GLY A 218 -11.78 -17.03 22.78
N PHE A 219 -10.58 -17.35 23.25
CA PHE A 219 -9.66 -18.26 22.58
C PHE A 219 -10.26 -19.66 22.39
N LEU A 220 -10.84 -20.25 23.44
CA LEU A 220 -11.47 -21.57 23.36
C LEU A 220 -12.67 -21.59 22.39
N ASN A 221 -13.44 -20.50 22.33
CA ASN A 221 -14.53 -20.37 21.36
C ASN A 221 -14.02 -20.34 19.92
N ILE A 222 -12.88 -19.67 19.65
CA ILE A 222 -12.25 -19.68 18.31
C ILE A 222 -11.86 -21.11 17.92
N VAL A 223 -11.23 -21.86 18.83
CA VAL A 223 -10.85 -23.26 18.59
C VAL A 223 -12.07 -24.12 18.30
N ALA A 224 -13.16 -23.95 19.06
CA ALA A 224 -14.41 -24.67 18.84
C ALA A 224 -15.06 -24.31 17.49
N LEU A 225 -15.00 -23.04 17.07
CA LEU A 225 -15.55 -22.58 15.80
C LEU A 225 -14.83 -23.17 14.59
N ILE A 226 -13.52 -23.38 14.66
CA ILE A 226 -12.73 -23.99 13.57
C ILE A 226 -13.32 -25.35 13.15
N GLN A 227 -13.84 -26.12 14.10
CA GLN A 227 -14.41 -27.44 13.86
C GLN A 227 -15.87 -27.40 13.37
N ARG A 228 -16.53 -26.23 13.46
CA ARG A 228 -17.96 -26.06 13.13
C ARG A 228 -18.20 -25.36 11.80
N VAL A 229 -17.21 -24.62 11.31
CA VAL A 229 -17.34 -23.92 10.02
C VAL A 229 -17.20 -24.91 8.86
N GLU A 230 -18.04 -24.74 7.85
CA GLU A 230 -18.03 -25.60 6.65
C GLU A 230 -17.13 -25.02 5.56
N SER A 231 -17.10 -23.68 5.43
CA SER A 231 -16.38 -22.99 4.36
C SER A 231 -14.86 -23.01 4.54
N ASP A 232 -14.14 -23.32 3.47
CA ASP A 232 -12.68 -23.27 3.44
C ASP A 232 -12.14 -21.87 3.75
N ALA A 233 -12.85 -20.82 3.31
CA ALA A 233 -12.46 -19.44 3.58
C ALA A 233 -12.52 -19.12 5.08
N GLU A 234 -13.57 -19.58 5.77
CA GLU A 234 -13.72 -19.42 7.21
C GLU A 234 -12.66 -20.21 7.97
N LYS A 235 -12.39 -21.46 7.55
CA LYS A 235 -11.31 -22.28 8.12
C LYS A 235 -9.95 -21.61 7.97
N ILE A 236 -9.64 -21.04 6.80
CA ILE A 236 -8.40 -20.28 6.58
C ILE A 236 -8.33 -19.07 7.51
N ALA A 237 -9.42 -18.29 7.59
CA ALA A 237 -9.47 -17.10 8.43
C ALA A 237 -9.28 -17.41 9.92
N LEU A 238 -9.93 -18.45 10.42
CA LEU A 238 -9.82 -18.87 11.82
C LEU A 238 -8.44 -19.46 12.14
N ASN A 239 -7.83 -20.22 11.23
CA ASN A 239 -6.45 -20.68 11.38
C ASN A 239 -5.44 -19.52 11.37
N CYS A 240 -5.68 -18.49 10.55
CA CYS A 240 -4.89 -17.26 10.57
C CYS A 240 -5.03 -16.52 11.90
N LEU A 241 -6.26 -16.38 12.41
CA LEU A 241 -6.50 -15.78 13.73
C LEU A 241 -5.79 -16.54 14.84
N LEU A 242 -5.82 -17.88 14.80
CA LEU A 242 -5.14 -18.73 15.76
C LEU A 242 -3.62 -18.52 15.71
N LEU A 243 -3.04 -18.43 14.51
CA LEU A 243 -1.62 -18.13 14.34
C LEU A 243 -1.26 -16.74 14.91
N LEU A 244 -2.10 -15.73 14.69
CA LEU A 244 -1.88 -14.38 15.23
C LEU A 244 -1.88 -14.38 16.77
N VAL A 245 -2.78 -15.14 17.40
CA VAL A 245 -2.84 -15.26 18.86
C VAL A 245 -1.59 -15.94 19.41
N ILE A 246 -1.13 -17.02 18.77
CA ILE A 246 0.04 -17.79 19.24
C ILE A 246 1.35 -17.00 19.05
N THR A 247 1.50 -16.28 17.94
CA THR A 247 2.77 -15.67 17.53
C THR A 247 2.88 -14.18 17.87
N GLY A 248 1.75 -13.51 18.11
CA GLY A 248 1.72 -12.05 18.28
C GLY A 248 2.05 -11.27 17.00
N PHE A 249 1.99 -11.92 15.82
CA PHE A 249 2.24 -11.26 14.54
C PHE A 249 1.29 -10.09 14.29
N ARG A 250 1.78 -9.09 13.54
CA ARG A 250 0.87 -8.15 12.90
C ARG A 250 0.12 -8.88 11.79
N SER A 251 -1.15 -8.54 11.57
CA SER A 251 -1.98 -9.13 10.51
C SER A 251 -1.29 -9.16 9.15
N ILE A 252 -0.65 -8.05 8.77
CA ILE A 252 0.07 -7.93 7.51
C ILE A 252 1.34 -8.78 7.42
N GLU A 253 1.98 -9.11 8.55
CA GLU A 253 3.13 -10.04 8.56
C GLU A 253 2.64 -11.47 8.30
N ALA A 254 1.52 -11.86 8.91
CA ALA A 254 0.88 -13.16 8.67
C ALA A 254 0.36 -13.29 7.23
N PHE A 255 -0.28 -12.25 6.68
CA PHE A 255 -0.82 -12.28 5.31
C PHE A 255 0.27 -12.38 4.23
N ASN A 256 1.49 -11.95 4.55
CA ASN A 256 2.63 -12.01 3.62
C ASN A 256 3.52 -13.25 3.85
N LEU A 257 3.10 -14.21 4.68
CA LEU A 257 3.84 -15.45 4.86
C LEU A 257 3.93 -16.22 3.54
N ARG A 258 5.14 -16.68 3.24
CA ARG A 258 5.39 -17.54 2.07
C ARG A 258 4.99 -18.98 2.37
N GLN A 259 4.74 -19.75 1.32
CA GLN A 259 4.37 -21.17 1.43
C GLN A 259 5.47 -22.00 2.14
N ASP A 260 6.73 -21.63 1.95
CA ASP A 260 7.93 -22.24 2.52
C ASP A 260 8.42 -21.53 3.80
N ALA A 261 7.59 -20.67 4.40
CA ALA A 261 7.98 -19.89 5.58
C ALA A 261 8.30 -20.75 6.81
N LEU A 262 7.72 -21.95 6.93
CA LEU A 262 7.92 -22.83 8.08
C LEU A 262 9.12 -23.75 7.86
N PHE A 263 10.07 -23.74 8.79
CA PHE A 263 11.26 -24.59 8.75
C PHE A 263 11.62 -25.15 10.13
N LYS A 264 12.37 -26.25 10.14
CA LYS A 264 12.84 -26.93 11.35
C LYS A 264 14.35 -26.79 11.46
N ARG A 265 14.85 -26.63 12.69
CA ARG A 265 16.27 -26.67 13.02
C ARG A 265 16.50 -27.68 14.13
N GLN A 266 17.40 -28.64 13.88
CA GLN A 266 17.71 -29.67 14.86
C GLN A 266 18.38 -29.08 16.11
N ILE A 267 18.16 -29.73 17.26
CA ILE A 267 18.84 -29.37 18.50
C ILE A 267 20.20 -30.07 18.53
N ASP A 268 21.27 -29.29 18.41
CA ASP A 268 22.63 -29.82 18.37
C ASP A 268 23.12 -30.34 19.75
N ASP A 269 22.54 -29.84 20.84
CA ASP A 269 22.88 -30.23 22.21
C ASP A 269 22.13 -31.51 22.65
N PRO A 270 22.84 -32.65 22.86
CA PRO A 270 22.21 -33.91 23.25
C PRO A 270 21.49 -33.84 24.60
N ALA A 271 21.98 -33.04 25.56
CA ALA A 271 21.37 -32.90 26.87
C ALA A 271 20.05 -32.13 26.79
N LEU A 272 20.00 -31.07 25.97
CA LEU A 272 18.79 -30.31 25.71
C LEU A 272 17.76 -31.14 24.93
N CYS A 273 18.20 -31.87 23.91
CA CYS A 273 17.35 -32.77 23.13
C CYS A 273 16.68 -33.82 24.03
N LYS A 274 17.46 -34.49 24.90
CA LYS A 274 16.92 -35.45 25.88
C LYS A 274 15.89 -34.81 26.82
N ARG A 275 16.15 -33.61 27.32
CA ARG A 275 15.19 -32.87 28.16
C ARG A 275 13.88 -32.55 27.46
N PHE A 276 13.91 -32.28 26.15
CA PHE A 276 12.71 -32.04 25.36
C PHE A 276 11.91 -33.34 25.19
N GLN A 277 12.60 -34.44 24.86
CA GLN A 277 12.00 -35.77 24.75
C GLN A 277 11.38 -36.23 26.08
N ASP A 278 12.09 -36.05 27.20
CA ASP A 278 11.59 -36.39 28.55
C ASP A 278 10.31 -35.63 28.91
N LYS A 279 10.09 -34.45 28.30
CA LYS A 279 8.89 -33.61 28.48
C LYS A 279 7.82 -33.82 27.40
N GLY A 280 8.02 -34.75 26.46
CA GLY A 280 7.13 -34.97 25.32
C GLY A 280 7.10 -33.81 24.31
N LEU A 281 8.16 -33.00 24.28
CA LEU A 281 8.31 -31.88 23.35
C LEU A 281 9.06 -32.31 22.07
N PRO A 282 8.84 -31.61 20.94
CA PRO A 282 9.57 -31.87 19.71
C PRO A 282 11.07 -31.66 19.87
N ASP A 283 11.90 -32.56 19.34
CA ASP A 283 13.37 -32.55 19.42
C ASP A 283 14.05 -31.55 18.45
N TYR A 284 13.31 -30.54 17.98
CA TYR A 284 13.76 -29.51 17.06
C TYR A 284 13.14 -28.15 17.40
N PHE A 285 13.82 -27.09 16.98
CA PHE A 285 13.24 -25.74 16.96
C PHE A 285 12.43 -25.52 15.69
N LEU A 286 11.21 -25.02 15.84
CA LEU A 286 10.37 -24.61 14.73
C LEU A 286 10.48 -23.11 14.51
N GLY A 287 10.82 -22.70 13.29
CA GLY A 287 10.95 -21.31 12.88
C GLY A 287 9.93 -20.92 11.81
N ILE A 288 9.37 -19.71 11.93
CA ILE A 288 8.56 -19.07 10.89
C ILE A 288 9.32 -17.88 10.32
N ARG A 289 9.67 -17.94 9.03
CA ARG A 289 10.32 -16.85 8.31
C ARG A 289 9.28 -15.86 7.77
N TYR A 290 9.47 -14.57 8.06
CA TYR A 290 8.53 -13.52 7.67
C TYR A 290 9.24 -12.20 7.35
N VAL A 291 8.57 -11.31 6.62
CA VAL A 291 9.09 -9.96 6.32
C VAL A 291 8.45 -8.96 7.28
N GLY A 292 9.27 -8.34 8.13
CA GLY A 292 8.83 -7.35 9.09
C GLY A 292 8.42 -6.04 8.42
N VAL A 293 7.34 -5.43 8.90
CA VAL A 293 6.90 -4.12 8.40
C VAL A 293 7.85 -2.99 8.79
N LYS A 294 7.70 -1.84 8.12
CA LYS A 294 8.47 -0.61 8.39
C LYS A 294 9.98 -0.75 8.15
N GLY A 295 10.37 -1.58 7.18
CA GLY A 295 11.77 -1.74 6.79
C GLY A 295 12.58 -2.62 7.76
N ALA A 296 11.92 -3.41 8.60
CA ALA A 296 12.58 -4.29 9.56
C ALA A 296 13.26 -5.53 8.93
N GLY A 297 13.14 -5.70 7.61
CA GLY A 297 13.76 -6.79 6.85
C GLY A 297 13.14 -8.16 7.10
N GLU A 298 13.83 -9.20 6.64
CA GLU A 298 13.45 -10.60 6.87
C GLU A 298 13.81 -11.03 8.29
N ARG A 299 12.91 -11.76 8.95
CA ARG A 299 13.01 -12.18 10.35
C ARG A 299 12.56 -13.62 10.53
N THR A 300 12.99 -14.22 11.64
CA THR A 300 12.52 -15.53 12.09
C THR A 300 11.82 -15.37 13.43
N HIS A 301 10.61 -15.92 13.54
CA HIS A 301 9.93 -16.15 14.81
C HIS A 301 10.15 -17.60 15.23
N TRP A 302 10.80 -17.81 16.37
CA TRP A 302 10.97 -19.13 16.96
C TRP A 302 9.74 -19.47 17.80
N VAL A 303 9.09 -20.58 17.47
CA VAL A 303 7.84 -21.00 18.09
C VAL A 303 8.14 -21.63 19.44
N GLU A 304 7.34 -21.30 20.45
CA GLU A 304 7.39 -21.93 21.77
C GLU A 304 7.20 -23.45 21.65
N PRO A 305 8.04 -24.30 22.29
CA PRO A 305 8.01 -25.75 22.06
C PRO A 305 6.64 -26.42 22.25
N LEU A 306 5.84 -25.94 23.21
CA LEU A 306 4.48 -26.45 23.46
C LEU A 306 3.49 -26.11 22.33
N ALA A 307 3.72 -25.02 21.61
CA ALA A 307 2.85 -24.56 20.52
C ALA A 307 3.25 -25.17 19.16
N VAL A 308 4.39 -25.86 19.06
CA VAL A 308 4.90 -26.44 17.81
C VAL A 308 3.86 -27.32 17.10
N PRO A 309 3.21 -28.31 17.75
CA PRO A 309 2.24 -29.16 17.06
C PRO A 309 1.06 -28.37 16.48
N LEU A 310 0.63 -27.33 17.21
CA LEU A 310 -0.48 -26.48 16.78
C LEU A 310 -0.10 -25.64 15.57
N VAL A 311 1.08 -25.02 15.57
CA VAL A 311 1.57 -24.24 14.43
C VAL A 311 1.76 -25.13 13.20
N GLU A 312 2.32 -26.33 13.35
CA GLU A 312 2.46 -27.26 12.23
C GLU A 312 1.10 -27.66 11.64
N SER A 313 0.12 -27.95 12.50
CA SER A 313 -1.24 -28.25 12.09
C SER A 313 -1.88 -27.08 11.32
N ILE A 314 -1.71 -25.85 11.81
CA ILE A 314 -2.19 -24.62 11.14
C ILE A 314 -1.59 -24.52 9.73
N PHE A 315 -0.26 -24.62 9.61
CA PHE A 315 0.42 -24.52 8.33
C PHE A 315 0.00 -25.64 7.37
N SER A 316 -0.10 -26.87 7.86
CA SER A 316 -0.55 -28.03 7.06
C SER A 316 -1.98 -27.83 6.54
N THR A 317 -2.91 -27.44 7.44
CA THR A 317 -4.31 -27.20 7.11
C THR A 317 -4.47 -26.06 6.10
N VAL A 318 -3.83 -24.91 6.35
CA VAL A 318 -3.92 -23.77 5.44
C VAL A 318 -3.29 -24.12 4.08
N LYS A 319 -2.17 -24.85 4.06
CA LYS A 319 -1.57 -25.34 2.81
C LYS A 319 -2.56 -26.22 2.04
N MET A 320 -3.23 -27.15 2.69
CA MET A 320 -4.25 -27.99 2.04
C MET A 320 -5.38 -27.14 1.45
N LEU A 321 -6.02 -26.30 2.28
CA LEU A 321 -7.18 -25.49 1.88
C LEU A 321 -6.87 -24.50 0.74
N THR A 322 -5.64 -23.99 0.69
CA THR A 322 -5.21 -23.04 -0.35
C THR A 322 -4.57 -23.71 -1.57
N ALA A 323 -4.50 -25.04 -1.63
CA ALA A 323 -3.94 -25.74 -2.78
C ALA A 323 -4.67 -25.43 -4.09
N PRO A 324 -6.02 -25.44 -4.18
CA PRO A 324 -6.74 -25.19 -5.43
C PRO A 324 -6.44 -23.79 -6.00
N ILE A 325 -6.46 -22.75 -5.16
CA ILE A 325 -6.21 -21.37 -5.60
C ILE A 325 -4.75 -21.18 -6.02
N ARG A 326 -3.79 -21.82 -5.35
CA ARG A 326 -2.38 -21.78 -5.76
C ARG A 326 -2.16 -22.48 -7.10
N SER A 327 -2.77 -23.65 -7.31
CA SER A 327 -2.70 -24.34 -8.61
C SER A 327 -3.29 -23.48 -9.73
N HIS A 328 -4.41 -22.81 -9.48
CA HIS A 328 -5.01 -21.87 -10.44
C HIS A 328 -4.07 -20.70 -10.75
N LEU A 329 -3.43 -20.09 -9.74
CA LEU A 329 -2.43 -19.03 -9.95
C LEU A 329 -1.22 -19.51 -10.75
N THR A 330 -0.73 -20.73 -10.50
CA THR A 330 0.35 -21.33 -11.28
C THR A 330 -0.05 -21.47 -12.75
N TYR A 331 -1.28 -21.93 -13.00
CA TYR A 331 -1.84 -22.02 -14.35
C TYR A 331 -1.92 -20.65 -15.03
N LEU A 332 -2.46 -19.62 -14.36
CA LEU A 332 -2.55 -18.27 -14.93
C LEU A 332 -1.17 -17.68 -15.26
N ARG A 333 -0.17 -17.93 -14.40
CA ARG A 333 1.22 -17.51 -14.65
C ARG A 333 1.83 -18.21 -15.86
N ALA A 334 1.55 -19.50 -16.04
CA ALA A 334 2.09 -20.28 -17.16
C ALA A 334 1.64 -19.74 -18.53
N LYS A 335 0.45 -19.13 -18.60
CA LYS A 335 -0.05 -18.44 -19.80
C LYS A 335 0.11 -16.92 -19.77
N SER A 336 1.01 -16.41 -18.92
CA SER A 336 1.30 -14.97 -18.82
C SER A 336 0.08 -14.08 -18.56
N PHE A 337 -0.95 -14.61 -17.91
CA PHE A 337 -2.21 -13.90 -17.67
C PHE A 337 -2.88 -13.36 -18.95
N ALA A 338 -2.72 -14.04 -20.09
CA ALA A 338 -3.41 -13.68 -21.34
C ALA A 338 -4.93 -13.51 -21.11
N ASP A 339 -5.50 -14.42 -20.32
CA ASP A 339 -6.87 -14.33 -19.83
C ASP A 339 -6.98 -14.90 -18.40
N TYR A 340 -8.16 -14.73 -17.77
CA TYR A 340 -8.45 -15.18 -16.41
C TYR A 340 -9.42 -16.37 -16.36
N LEU A 341 -9.62 -17.08 -17.46
CA LEU A 341 -10.50 -18.24 -17.52
C LEU A 341 -9.96 -19.37 -16.64
N PRO A 342 -10.84 -20.09 -15.91
CA PRO A 342 -10.48 -21.34 -15.25
C PRO A 342 -9.88 -22.35 -16.22
N GLN A 343 -8.89 -23.11 -15.76
CA GLN A 343 -8.20 -24.13 -16.57
C GLN A 343 -9.18 -25.13 -17.21
N ALA A 344 -10.26 -25.48 -16.51
CA ALA A 344 -11.28 -26.38 -17.02
C ALA A 344 -12.03 -25.81 -18.25
N ILE A 345 -12.18 -24.49 -18.37
CA ILE A 345 -12.77 -23.85 -19.55
C ILE A 345 -11.74 -23.83 -20.67
N SER A 346 -10.49 -23.45 -20.37
CA SER A 346 -9.43 -23.36 -21.38
C SER A 346 -9.05 -24.72 -21.99
N ASN A 347 -9.29 -25.82 -21.29
CA ASN A 347 -9.02 -27.17 -21.81
C ASN A 347 -10.16 -27.73 -22.68
N MET A 348 -11.29 -27.01 -22.82
CA MET A 348 -12.38 -27.47 -23.67
C MET A 348 -11.98 -27.39 -25.16
N PRO A 349 -12.33 -28.39 -25.97
CA PRO A 349 -12.01 -28.37 -27.39
C PRO A 349 -12.88 -27.34 -28.13
N GLY A 350 -12.25 -26.50 -28.95
CA GLY A 350 -12.93 -25.50 -29.79
C GLY A 350 -12.99 -24.10 -29.17
N GLU A 351 -13.41 -23.12 -29.97
CA GLU A 351 -13.47 -21.70 -29.58
C GLU A 351 -14.76 -21.33 -28.82
N GLN A 352 -15.70 -22.28 -28.72
CA GLN A 352 -17.02 -22.07 -28.15
C GLN A 352 -17.23 -22.89 -26.87
N VAL A 353 -17.83 -22.26 -25.87
CA VAL A 353 -18.15 -22.89 -24.59
C VAL A 353 -19.65 -22.78 -24.33
N GLU A 354 -20.29 -23.86 -23.89
CA GLU A 354 -21.70 -23.81 -23.51
C GLU A 354 -21.87 -22.94 -22.25
N LEU A 355 -22.90 -22.09 -22.24
CA LEU A 355 -23.22 -21.26 -21.07
C LEU A 355 -23.25 -22.06 -19.76
N ASP A 356 -23.76 -23.29 -19.80
CA ASP A 356 -23.86 -24.20 -18.65
C ASP A 356 -22.50 -24.54 -18.01
N ASP A 357 -21.45 -24.63 -18.81
CA ASP A 357 -20.11 -24.96 -18.34
C ASP A 357 -19.47 -23.81 -17.54
N VAL A 358 -19.95 -22.58 -17.78
CA VAL A 358 -19.45 -21.35 -17.17
C VAL A 358 -20.23 -20.95 -15.92
N VAL A 359 -21.49 -21.41 -15.77
CA VAL A 359 -22.40 -21.02 -14.67
C VAL A 359 -21.75 -21.17 -13.30
N LYS A 360 -21.06 -22.29 -13.04
CA LYS A 360 -20.43 -22.60 -11.74
C LYS A 360 -19.28 -21.64 -11.38
N TYR A 361 -18.67 -21.00 -12.36
CA TYR A 361 -17.55 -20.07 -12.15
C TYR A 361 -17.99 -18.62 -12.00
N ILE A 362 -19.14 -18.25 -12.57
CA ILE A 362 -19.66 -16.87 -12.53
C ILE A 362 -20.68 -16.68 -11.40
N THR A 363 -21.51 -17.69 -11.13
CA THR A 363 -22.57 -17.58 -10.12
C THR A 363 -22.23 -18.35 -8.85
N GLN A 364 -21.41 -17.73 -8.00
CA GLN A 364 -21.34 -18.09 -6.58
C GLN A 364 -22.52 -17.41 -5.88
N THR A 365 -23.63 -18.11 -5.69
CA THR A 365 -24.80 -17.53 -5.03
C THR A 365 -24.86 -18.03 -3.59
N THR A 366 -24.91 -17.10 -2.63
CA THR A 366 -25.21 -17.38 -1.22
C THR A 366 -26.67 -17.74 -0.98
N SER A 367 -27.54 -17.56 -1.99
CA SER A 367 -28.95 -17.99 -1.93
C SER A 367 -29.15 -19.31 -2.67
N SER A 368 -29.47 -20.34 -1.91
CA SER A 368 -29.92 -21.66 -2.36
C SER A 368 -31.26 -21.65 -3.11
N PHE A 369 -31.90 -20.47 -3.24
CA PHE A 369 -33.27 -20.32 -3.72
C PHE A 369 -33.45 -20.22 -5.25
N ARG A 370 -32.36 -20.28 -6.04
CA ARG A 370 -32.49 -20.30 -7.52
C ARG A 370 -32.08 -21.67 -8.04
N GLY A 371 -33.05 -22.42 -8.56
CA GLY A 371 -32.79 -23.62 -9.35
C GLY A 371 -31.93 -23.31 -10.59
N ARG A 372 -31.41 -24.36 -11.24
CA ARG A 372 -30.44 -24.28 -12.35
C ARG A 372 -30.79 -23.27 -13.45
N ALA A 373 -32.07 -23.13 -13.79
CA ALA A 373 -32.53 -22.14 -14.78
C ALA A 373 -32.27 -20.68 -14.35
N GLY A 374 -32.46 -20.36 -13.07
CA GLY A 374 -32.21 -19.02 -12.52
C GLY A 374 -30.73 -18.69 -12.41
N GLN A 375 -29.87 -19.69 -12.24
CA GLN A 375 -28.41 -19.53 -12.28
C GLN A 375 -27.91 -19.24 -13.71
N ARG A 376 -28.46 -19.96 -14.71
CA ARG A 376 -28.20 -19.69 -16.13
C ARG A 376 -28.60 -18.28 -16.55
N ASP A 377 -29.82 -17.84 -16.23
CA ASP A 377 -30.31 -16.49 -16.54
C ASP A 377 -29.42 -15.41 -15.92
N LYS A 378 -29.03 -15.59 -14.64
CA LYS A 378 -28.12 -14.66 -13.96
C LYS A 378 -26.74 -14.62 -14.62
N THR A 379 -26.21 -15.77 -15.00
CA THR A 379 -24.91 -15.88 -15.69
C THR A 379 -24.96 -15.18 -17.04
N SER A 380 -25.99 -15.46 -17.85
CA SER A 380 -26.23 -14.80 -19.14
C SER A 380 -26.31 -13.28 -18.98
N LYS A 381 -27.15 -12.77 -18.08
CA LYS A 381 -27.25 -11.33 -17.80
C LYS A 381 -25.94 -10.70 -17.32
N ALA A 382 -25.14 -11.42 -16.52
CA ALA A 382 -23.85 -10.93 -16.06
C ALA A 382 -22.84 -10.81 -17.21
N LEU A 383 -22.83 -11.80 -18.11
CA LEU A 383 -22.00 -11.81 -19.32
C LEU A 383 -22.43 -10.72 -20.31
N SER A 384 -23.73 -10.57 -20.58
CA SER A 384 -24.24 -9.53 -21.49
C SER A 384 -23.91 -8.12 -20.99
N LYS A 385 -23.98 -7.87 -19.67
CA LYS A 385 -23.55 -6.59 -19.07
C LYS A 385 -22.06 -6.29 -19.25
N ARG A 386 -21.25 -7.33 -19.45
CA ARG A 386 -19.81 -7.25 -19.72
C ARG A 386 -19.49 -7.26 -21.22
N GLY A 387 -20.52 -7.24 -22.08
CA GLY A 387 -20.35 -7.26 -23.54
C GLY A 387 -20.15 -8.66 -24.14
N VAL A 388 -20.23 -9.72 -23.34
CA VAL A 388 -20.12 -11.11 -23.82
C VAL A 388 -21.50 -11.61 -24.21
N LEU A 389 -21.74 -11.75 -25.51
CA LEU A 389 -23.00 -12.20 -26.09
C LEU A 389 -22.87 -13.64 -26.63
N PRO A 390 -23.96 -14.41 -26.67
CA PRO A 390 -23.98 -15.72 -27.32
C PRO A 390 -23.61 -15.59 -28.79
N ALA A 391 -22.65 -16.42 -29.23
CA ALA A 391 -22.24 -16.54 -30.62
C ALA A 391 -23.22 -17.40 -31.42
N GLN A 392 -23.81 -18.40 -30.77
CA GLN A 392 -24.78 -19.30 -31.38
C GLN A 392 -25.83 -19.70 -30.35
N GLU A 393 -27.10 -19.72 -30.78
CA GLU A 393 -28.21 -20.24 -29.99
C GLU A 393 -28.92 -21.35 -30.76
N ILE A 394 -28.97 -22.55 -30.18
CA ILE A 394 -29.62 -23.72 -30.78
C ILE A 394 -30.93 -24.00 -30.04
N PRO A 395 -32.09 -23.99 -30.72
CA PRO A 395 -33.36 -24.39 -30.13
C PRO A 395 -33.38 -25.90 -29.87
N GLY A 396 -33.48 -26.31 -28.60
CA GLY A 396 -33.63 -27.71 -28.20
C GLY A 396 -35.06 -28.03 -27.73
N PRO A 397 -35.47 -29.32 -27.72
CA PRO A 397 -36.84 -29.75 -27.44
C PRO A 397 -37.36 -29.43 -26.02
N LYS A 398 -36.48 -29.01 -25.11
CA LYS A 398 -36.84 -28.58 -23.74
C LYS A 398 -36.14 -27.30 -23.27
N LYS A 399 -35.04 -26.88 -23.92
CA LYS A 399 -34.22 -25.71 -23.53
C LYS A 399 -33.42 -25.19 -24.72
N GLN A 400 -33.18 -23.88 -24.75
CA GLN A 400 -32.26 -23.21 -25.67
C GLN A 400 -30.81 -23.42 -25.18
N GLN A 401 -29.94 -23.92 -26.06
CA GLN A 401 -28.50 -24.00 -25.82
C GLN A 401 -27.85 -22.72 -26.33
N SER A 402 -27.07 -22.05 -25.49
CA SER A 402 -26.35 -20.82 -25.84
C SER A 402 -24.85 -21.10 -25.76
N TYR A 403 -24.14 -20.86 -26.85
CA TYR A 403 -22.69 -21.02 -26.97
C TYR A 403 -22.03 -19.65 -26.98
N LEU A 404 -20.98 -19.49 -26.18
CA LEU A 404 -20.23 -18.25 -26.01
C LEU A 404 -18.90 -18.37 -26.77
N LEU A 405 -18.53 -17.32 -27.52
CA LEU A 405 -17.16 -17.15 -28.02
C LEU A 405 -16.38 -16.35 -26.99
N PHE A 406 -15.24 -16.88 -26.55
CA PHE A 406 -14.25 -16.09 -25.83
C PHE A 406 -13.23 -15.61 -26.86
N GLN A 407 -13.32 -14.34 -27.25
CA GLN A 407 -12.27 -13.69 -28.04
C GLN A 407 -11.10 -13.33 -27.13
N ASP A 408 -9.88 -13.51 -27.64
CA ASP A 408 -8.61 -13.23 -26.94
C ASP A 408 -8.50 -11.80 -26.40
#